data_AF-E6WXJ7-F1
#
_entry.id   AF-E6WXJ7-F1
#
_cell.length_a   1.000
_cell.length_b   1.000
_cell.length_c   1.000
_cell.angle_alpha   90.00
_cell.angle_beta   90.00
_cell.angle_gamma   90.00
#
_symmetry.space_group_name_H-M   'P 1'
#
loop_
_entity.id
_entity.type
_entity.pdbx_description
1 polymer ?
#
loop_
_entity_poly.entity_id
_entity_poly.type
_entity_poly.pdbx_seq_one_letter_code
_entity_poly.pdbx_strand_id
1 'polypeptide(L)' 'MDVEDVMRAALLEAGYGPDVVGSALPRIMRILQAEDVRLEVGRTLSRKEREYVRVQLEIGLTVPEVVASLKR' A
#
# COMPACT_ATOMS: atom_id res chain seq x y z
N MET A 1 -13.28 -7.92 -8.27
CA MET A 1 -12.17 -7.30 -9.01
C MET A 1 -11.07 -7.03 -8.01
N ASP A 2 -9.82 -7.29 -8.38
CA ASP A 2 -8.68 -6.91 -7.57
C ASP A 2 -8.60 -5.37 -7.46
N VAL A 3 -8.16 -4.84 -6.33
CA VAL A 3 -7.99 -3.39 -6.14
C VAL A 3 -6.96 -2.86 -7.14
N GLU A 4 -5.92 -3.64 -7.43
CA GLU A 4 -4.95 -3.27 -8.46
C GLU A 4 -5.60 -3.08 -9.84
N ASP A 5 -6.49 -4.00 -10.23
CA ASP A 5 -7.22 -3.91 -11.50
C ASP A 5 -8.12 -2.67 -11.58
N VAL A 6 -8.83 -2.36 -10.48
CA VAL A 6 -9.68 -1.16 -10.37
C VAL A 6 -8.83 0.10 -10.55
N MET A 7 -7.71 0.19 -9.84
CA MET A 7 -6.82 1.36 -9.90
C MET A 7 -6.19 1.50 -11.28
N ARG A 8 -5.76 0.39 -11.90
CA ARG A 8 -5.23 0.37 -13.26
C ARG A 8 -6.26 0.89 -14.27
N ALA A 9 -7.49 0.39 -14.22
CA ALA A 9 -8.57 0.83 -15.11
C ALA A 9 -8.86 2.33 -14.92
N ALA A 10 -9.01 2.79 -13.67
CA ALA A 10 -9.29 4.19 -13.36
C ALA A 10 -8.19 5.14 -13.87
N LEU A 11 -6.92 4.76 -13.74
CA LEU A 11 -5.80 5.58 -14.23
C LEU A 11 -5.76 5.64 -15.77
N LEU A 12 -6.05 4.52 -16.44
CA LEU A 12 -6.13 4.50 -17.90
C LEU A 12 -7.31 5.35 -18.41
N GLU A 13 -8.47 5.25 -17.76
CA GLU A 13 -9.65 6.07 -18.08
C GLU A 13 -9.40 7.57 -17.84
N ALA A 14 -8.59 7.91 -16.84
CA ALA A 14 -8.15 9.28 -16.57
C ALA A 14 -7.12 9.81 -17.59
N GLY A 15 -6.69 8.98 -18.56
CA GLY A 15 -5.77 9.38 -19.63
C GLY A 15 -4.28 9.22 -19.29
N TYR A 16 -3.92 8.53 -18.20
CA TYR A 16 -2.52 8.21 -17.93
C TYR A 16 -2.02 7.13 -18.89
N GLY A 17 -0.80 7.31 -19.41
CA GLY A 17 -0.18 6.33 -20.31
C GLY A 17 0.16 5.01 -19.61
N PRO A 18 0.11 3.85 -20.31
CA PRO A 18 0.37 2.54 -19.72
C PRO A 18 1.71 2.42 -18.97
N ASP A 19 2.77 3.04 -19.48
CA ASP A 19 4.10 3.04 -18.83
C ASP A 19 4.10 3.82 -17.50
N VAL A 20 3.37 4.94 -17.46
CA VAL A 20 3.20 5.75 -16.25
C VAL A 20 2.39 4.97 -15.22
N VAL A 21 1.32 4.30 -15.66
CA VAL A 21 0.52 3.43 -14.79
C VAL A 21 1.39 2.28 -14.26
N GLY A 22 2.14 1.59 -15.12
CA GLY A 22 3.00 0.48 -14.71
C GLY A 22 4.07 0.87 -13.69
N SER A 23 4.65 2.06 -13.83
CA SER A 23 5.67 2.57 -12.90
C SER A 23 5.08 3.13 -11.58
N ALA A 24 3.90 3.74 -11.61
CA ALA A 24 3.28 4.35 -10.44
C ALA A 24 2.45 3.37 -9.60
N LEU A 25 1.79 2.41 -10.23
CA LEU A 25 0.82 1.53 -9.58
C LEU A 25 1.39 0.74 -8.39
N PRO A 26 2.60 0.14 -8.45
CA PRO A 26 3.18 -0.55 -7.29
C PRO A 26 3.37 0.36 -6.06
N ARG A 27 3.64 1.66 -6.29
CA ARG A 27 3.75 2.63 -5.20
C ARG A 27 2.38 3.00 -4.64
N ILE A 28 1.38 3.16 -5.50
CA ILE A 28 -0.01 3.44 -5.08
C ILE A 28 -0.54 2.29 -4.23
N MET A 29 -0.35 1.05 -4.68
CA MET A 29 -0.79 -0.14 -3.94
C MET A 29 -0.16 -0.21 -2.55
N ARG A 30 1.15 0.09 -2.42
CA ARG A 30 1.82 0.15 -1.11
C ARG A 30 1.27 1.26 -0.20
N ILE A 31 0.85 2.39 -0.75
CA ILE A 31 0.21 3.46 0.04
C ILE A 31 -1.14 2.99 0.59
N LEU A 32 -1.94 2.31 -0.23
CA LEU A 32 -3.22 1.74 0.20
C LEU A 32 -3.02 0.67 1.27
N GLN A 33 -2.08 -0.25 1.06
CA GLN A 33 -1.72 -1.28 2.05
C GLN A 33 -1.22 -0.68 3.37
N ALA A 34 -0.45 0.41 3.34
CA ALA A 34 -0.01 1.08 4.56
C ALA A 34 -1.18 1.68 5.35
N GLU A 35 -2.23 2.12 4.65
CA GLU A 35 -3.47 2.58 5.27
C GLU A 35 -4.27 1.41 5.86
N ASP A 36 -4.32 0.26 5.18
CA ASP A 36 -4.92 -0.97 5.72
C ASP A 36 -4.25 -1.38 7.03
N VAL A 37 -2.90 -1.33 7.08
CA VAL A 37 -2.14 -1.58 8.33
C VAL A 37 -2.58 -0.62 9.44
N ARG A 38 -2.71 0.68 9.14
CA ARG A 38 -3.14 1.69 10.12
C ARG A 38 -4.53 1.41 10.67
N LEU A 39 -5.47 1.05 9.78
CA LEU A 39 -6.84 0.70 10.15
C LEU A 39 -6.88 -0.56 11.01
N GLU A 40 -6.14 -1.61 10.63
CA GLU A 40 -6.16 -2.90 11.32
C GLU A 40 -5.43 -2.87 12.67
N VAL A 41 -4.39 -2.04 12.80
CA VAL A 41 -3.73 -1.78 14.08
C VAL A 41 -4.66 -1.04 15.06
N GLY A 42 -5.60 -0.24 14.56
CA GLY A 42 -6.63 0.41 15.39
C GLY A 42 -6.12 1.59 16.23
N ARG A 43 -4.91 2.10 15.95
CA ARG A 43 -4.35 3.31 16.58
C ARG A 43 -3.48 4.10 15.61
N THR A 44 -3.17 5.34 15.98
CA THR A 44 -2.19 6.13 15.25
C THR A 44 -0.80 5.50 15.32
N LEU A 45 -0.12 5.45 14.19
CA LEU A 45 1.28 5.03 14.10
C LEU A 45 2.20 6.23 14.31
N SER A 46 3.23 6.05 15.13
CA SER A 46 4.34 6.99 15.26
C SER A 46 5.08 7.16 13.93
N ARG A 47 5.93 8.20 13.82
CA ARG A 47 6.78 8.39 12.64
C ARG A 47 7.67 7.18 12.34
N LYS A 48 8.24 6.57 13.39
CA LYS A 48 9.11 5.39 13.25
C LYS A 48 8.34 4.17 12.76
N GLU A 49 7.14 3.97 13.27
CA GLU A 49 6.27 2.86 12.83
C GLU A 49 5.79 3.05 11.40
N ARG A 50 5.43 4.27 10.98
CA ARG A 50 5.07 4.54 9.58
C ARG A 50 6.21 4.23 8.62
N GLU A 51 7.44 4.61 9.01
CA GLU A 51 8.62 4.30 8.21
C GLU A 51 8.90 2.79 8.17
N TYR A 52 8.73 2.10 9.29
CA TYR A 52 8.82 0.64 9.34
C TYR A 52 7.82 -0.03 8.40
N VAL A 53 6.53 0.33 8.46
CA VAL A 53 5.48 -0.19 7.57
C VAL A 53 5.85 0.03 6.11
N ARG A 54 6.26 1.25 5.74
CA ARG A 54 6.68 1.59 4.38
C ARG A 54 7.77 0.64 3.87
N VAL A 55 8.81 0.43 4.67
CA VAL A 55 9.94 -0.43 4.32
C VAL A 55 9.53 -1.91 4.25
N GLN A 56 8.70 -2.40 5.17
CA GLN A 56 8.26 -3.80 5.15
C GLN A 56 7.42 -4.11 3.90
N LEU A 57 6.50 -3.23 3.53
CA LEU A 57 5.71 -3.38 2.30
C LEU A 57 6.59 -3.26 1.04
N GLU A 58 7.65 -2.43 1.09
CA GLU A 58 8.62 -2.30 -0.01
C GLU A 58 9.44 -3.57 -0.25
N ILE A 59 9.74 -4.33 0.80
CA ILE A 59 10.47 -5.61 0.69
C ILE A 59 9.54 -6.82 0.50
N GLY A 60 8.23 -6.60 0.38
CA GLY A 60 7.25 -7.62 -0.02
C GLY A 60 6.51 -8.32 1.12
N LEU A 61 6.56 -7.81 2.36
CA LEU A 61 5.69 -8.33 3.43
C LEU A 61 4.23 -7.97 3.16
N THR A 62 3.34 -8.85 3.56
CA THR A 62 1.89 -8.67 3.48
C THR A 62 1.37 -7.82 4.64
N VAL A 63 0.19 -7.20 4.47
CA VAL A 63 -0.48 -6.43 5.53
C VAL A 63 -0.62 -7.22 6.84
N PRO A 64 -1.11 -8.49 6.86
CA PRO A 64 -1.22 -9.27 8.10
C PRO A 64 0.12 -9.51 8.80
N GLU A 65 1.20 -9.75 8.05
CA GLU A 65 2.54 -9.95 8.63
C GLU A 65 3.06 -8.69 9.32
N VAL A 66 2.84 -7.52 8.70
CA VAL A 66 3.23 -6.23 9.27
C VAL A 66 2.36 -5.89 10.49
N VAL A 67 1.06 -6.15 10.44
CA VAL A 67 0.16 -5.91 11.60
C VAL A 67 0.55 -6.81 12.76
N ALA A 68 0.88 -8.08 12.50
CA ALA A 68 1.34 -9.02 13.50
C ALA A 68 2.69 -8.64 14.14
N SER A 69 3.53 -7.83 13.49
CA SER A 69 4.76 -7.32 14.10
C SER A 69 4.54 -6.06 14.93
N LEU A 70 3.52 -5.25 14.63
CA LEU A 70 3.17 -4.02 15.35
C LEU A 70 2.30 -4.22 16.60
N LYS A 71 1.59 -5.35 16.68
CA LYS A 71 0.75 -5.73 17.83
C LYS A 71 1.49 -6.52 18.91
N ARG A 72 2.75 -6.90 18.66
CA ARG A 72 3.64 -7.52 19.68
C ARG A 72 4.22 -6.44 20.59
#